data_AF-A0A6A6G013-F1
#
_entry.id   AF-A0A6A6G013-F1
#
_cell.length_a   1.000
_cell.length_b   1.000
_cell.length_c   1.000
_cell.angle_alpha   90.00
_cell.angle_beta   90.00
_cell.angle_gamma   90.00
#
_symmetry.space_group_name_H-M   'P 1'
#
loop_
_entity.id
_entity.type
_entity.pdbx_description
1 polymer ?
#
loop_
_entity_poly.entity_id
_entity_poly.type
_entity_poly.pdbx_seq_one_letter_code
_entity_poly.pdbx_strand_id
1 'polypeptide(L)'
;MKIATLQFAPKLGERDQNIARADALLATTTNLPSLDLLVLPEMAFTGYSFPDLSSILPFLEPTSSGPSTEWAIRTAQRLQCHVCVGYPERSTRSGEEGKNYNSLVTVSPAGEVVAHYRKSFLYYTDETWAEEGQGFLSTEIEGWGEFSKVAMGICMDINPYKFQTEWEKYEFATHCVENEAGLVVLSTAWLTSMMPGDLLANPNAPDSDTLNYWVARFKPVLEKMGREEVVVVFANRCGIEPGKVDGVTRGIDEQGESVVGFAGTSCVMGIKDGELKIWDMLGRAEERLLVVDTEYPPRFGLKQRTRDTEMPA
;
A
#
# COMPACT_ATOMS: atom_id res chain seq x y z
N MET A 1 -6.17 1.02 18.08
CA MET A 1 -5.27 0.21 17.24
C MET A 1 -4.02 1.01 16.92
N LYS A 2 -2.85 0.44 17.14
CA LYS A 2 -1.53 1.05 16.89
C LYS A 2 -0.94 0.50 15.60
N ILE A 3 -0.89 1.35 14.60
CA ILE A 3 -0.53 1.00 13.23
C ILE A 3 0.76 1.70 12.86
N ALA A 4 1.67 0.96 12.25
CA ALA A 4 2.84 1.50 11.61
C ALA A 4 2.82 1.25 10.10
N THR A 5 3.34 2.18 9.32
CA THR A 5 3.61 1.98 7.89
C THR A 5 5.00 2.50 7.56
N LEU A 6 5.79 1.66 6.89
CA LEU A 6 7.16 2.01 6.50
C LEU A 6 7.14 2.59 5.09
N GLN A 7 7.42 3.88 4.96
CA GLN A 7 7.71 4.48 3.66
C GLN A 7 9.22 4.58 3.47
N PHE A 8 9.70 4.04 2.38
CA PHE A 8 11.10 4.13 1.99
C PHE A 8 11.26 4.04 0.48
N ALA A 9 12.47 4.30 0.00
CA ALA A 9 12.82 4.26 -1.42
C ALA A 9 13.66 3.02 -1.73
N PRO A 10 13.05 1.82 -1.89
CA PRO A 10 13.79 0.65 -2.32
C PRO A 10 14.39 0.89 -3.70
N LYS A 11 15.56 0.29 -3.95
CA LYS A 11 16.28 0.36 -5.21
C LYS A 11 16.01 -0.90 -6.02
N LEU A 12 15.70 -0.73 -7.31
CA LEU A 12 15.39 -1.81 -8.22
C LEU A 12 16.51 -2.86 -8.24
N GLY A 13 16.16 -4.11 -7.95
CA GLY A 13 17.07 -5.26 -7.96
C GLY A 13 18.06 -5.36 -6.79
N GLU A 14 18.00 -4.45 -5.81
CA GLU A 14 18.96 -4.38 -4.69
C GLU A 14 18.37 -4.99 -3.40
N ARG A 15 17.86 -6.23 -3.49
CA ARG A 15 17.05 -6.87 -2.43
C ARG A 15 17.65 -6.77 -1.03
N ASP A 16 18.88 -7.22 -0.89
CA ASP A 16 19.51 -7.32 0.42
C ASP A 16 19.84 -5.94 0.99
N GLN A 17 20.15 -4.96 0.13
CA GLN A 17 20.35 -3.56 0.54
C GLN A 17 19.04 -2.92 0.98
N ASN A 18 17.93 -3.21 0.29
CA ASN A 18 16.62 -2.70 0.65
C ASN A 18 16.12 -3.28 1.98
N ILE A 19 16.38 -4.57 2.24
CA ILE A 19 16.13 -5.19 3.55
C ILE A 19 16.93 -4.48 4.64
N ALA A 20 18.24 -4.29 4.44
CA ALA A 20 19.09 -3.60 5.41
C ALA A 20 18.63 -2.14 5.67
N ARG A 21 18.14 -1.46 4.64
CA ARG A 21 17.58 -0.12 4.74
C ARG A 21 16.29 -0.09 5.57
N ALA A 22 15.38 -1.03 5.33
CA ALA A 22 14.16 -1.17 6.12
C ALA A 22 14.48 -1.46 7.59
N ASP A 23 15.43 -2.37 7.85
CA ASP A 23 15.89 -2.67 9.22
C ASP A 23 16.47 -1.43 9.91
N ALA A 24 17.28 -0.64 9.21
CA ALA A 24 17.84 0.60 9.73
C ALA A 24 16.75 1.63 10.09
N LEU A 25 15.75 1.82 9.22
CA LEU A 25 14.62 2.74 9.47
C LEU A 25 13.73 2.29 10.64
N LEU A 26 13.54 0.98 10.81
CA LEU A 26 12.85 0.44 11.98
C LEU A 26 13.67 0.63 13.26
N ALA A 27 14.99 0.47 13.19
CA ALA A 27 15.89 0.59 14.35
C ALA A 27 16.07 2.04 14.84
N THR A 28 16.00 3.04 13.95
CA THR A 28 16.13 4.46 14.32
C THR A 28 14.89 5.01 15.02
N THR A 29 13.77 4.29 14.99
CA THR A 29 12.56 4.72 15.68
C THR A 29 12.68 4.41 17.18
N THR A 30 13.21 5.36 17.94
CA THR A 30 13.30 5.26 19.40
C THR A 30 11.91 5.26 20.04
N ASN A 31 11.70 4.43 21.07
CA ASN A 31 10.44 4.32 21.82
C ASN A 31 9.24 3.91 20.96
N LEU A 32 9.43 2.94 20.05
CA LEU A 32 8.30 2.31 19.37
C LEU A 32 7.27 1.83 20.40
N PRO A 33 6.01 2.29 20.33
CA PRO A 33 4.97 1.72 21.17
C PRO A 33 4.75 0.26 20.80
N SER A 34 4.06 -0.50 21.65
CA SER A 34 3.51 -1.79 21.24
C SER A 34 2.67 -1.60 19.97
N LEU A 35 3.05 -2.22 18.86
CA LEU A 35 2.33 -2.14 17.60
C LEU A 35 1.35 -3.29 17.48
N ASP A 36 0.20 -3.05 16.84
CA ASP A 36 -0.73 -4.10 16.46
C ASP A 36 -0.43 -4.58 15.02
N LEU A 37 -0.02 -3.65 14.15
CA LEU A 37 0.19 -3.86 12.72
C LEU A 37 1.34 -3.01 12.17
N LEU A 38 2.18 -3.60 11.32
CA LEU A 38 3.17 -2.93 10.47
C LEU A 38 2.90 -3.28 9.00
N VAL A 39 2.71 -2.27 8.15
CA VAL A 39 2.49 -2.46 6.70
C VAL A 39 3.68 -1.91 5.91
N LEU A 40 4.22 -2.72 5.00
CA LEU A 40 5.26 -2.31 4.06
C LEU A 40 4.66 -2.08 2.66
N PRO A 41 5.36 -1.34 1.79
CA PRO A 41 4.91 -1.06 0.44
C PRO A 41 4.87 -2.28 -0.47
N GLU A 42 4.25 -2.11 -1.62
CA GLU A 42 4.27 -3.08 -2.71
C GLU A 42 5.71 -3.33 -3.17
N MET A 43 6.06 -4.60 -3.36
CA MET A 43 7.38 -5.03 -3.83
C MET A 43 8.51 -4.44 -2.97
N ALA A 44 8.31 -4.45 -1.64
CA ALA A 44 9.06 -3.65 -0.68
C ALA A 44 10.57 -3.78 -0.81
N PHE A 45 11.07 -4.99 -1.07
CA PHE A 45 12.50 -5.23 -1.10
C PHE A 45 13.09 -5.31 -2.49
N THR A 46 12.31 -5.43 -3.56
CA THR A 46 12.85 -5.64 -4.90
C THR A 46 12.93 -4.37 -5.74
N GLY A 47 12.21 -3.33 -5.34
CA GLY A 47 11.81 -2.28 -6.28
C GLY A 47 10.67 -2.77 -7.19
N TYR A 48 10.20 -1.92 -8.10
CA TYR A 48 8.93 -2.13 -8.80
C TYR A 48 9.07 -2.16 -10.32
N SER A 49 9.83 -1.22 -10.90
CA SER A 49 9.89 -0.98 -12.34
C SER A 49 10.71 -2.01 -13.14
N PHE A 50 10.42 -3.30 -12.96
CA PHE A 50 10.96 -4.38 -13.79
C PHE A 50 10.32 -4.35 -15.19
N PRO A 51 11.10 -4.27 -16.28
CA PRO A 51 10.55 -4.16 -17.64
C PRO A 51 9.95 -5.46 -18.18
N ASP A 52 10.40 -6.61 -17.69
CA ASP A 52 9.99 -7.92 -18.19
C ASP A 52 10.26 -9.06 -17.20
N LEU A 53 9.73 -10.25 -17.53
CA LEU A 53 9.94 -11.47 -16.76
C LEU A 53 11.42 -11.81 -16.51
N SER A 54 12.30 -11.61 -17.49
CA SER A 54 13.72 -11.97 -17.36
C SER A 54 14.43 -11.12 -16.31
N SER A 55 14.07 -9.83 -16.25
CA SER A 55 14.63 -8.88 -15.30
C SER A 55 14.21 -9.13 -13.86
N ILE A 56 12.99 -9.63 -13.63
CA ILE A 56 12.47 -9.91 -12.29
C ILE A 56 12.75 -11.33 -11.81
N LEU A 57 13.01 -12.28 -12.74
CA LEU A 57 13.22 -13.70 -12.43
C LEU A 57 14.16 -13.97 -11.24
N PRO A 58 15.30 -13.27 -11.05
CA PRO A 58 16.19 -13.51 -9.92
C PRO A 58 15.61 -13.12 -8.55
N PHE A 59 14.54 -12.34 -8.55
CA PHE A 59 13.95 -11.76 -7.35
C PHE A 59 12.62 -12.40 -6.95
N LEU A 60 12.02 -13.23 -7.81
CA LEU A 60 10.81 -13.96 -7.48
C LEU A 60 11.03 -14.89 -6.28
N GLU A 61 10.12 -14.86 -5.31
CA GLU A 61 10.17 -15.68 -4.11
C GLU A 61 9.03 -16.72 -4.09
N PRO A 62 9.22 -17.90 -3.50
CA PRO A 62 8.15 -18.90 -3.40
C PRO A 62 6.91 -18.39 -2.67
N THR A 63 5.72 -18.94 -2.98
CA THR A 63 4.47 -18.59 -2.30
C THR A 63 4.60 -18.58 -0.78
N SER A 64 4.43 -17.40 -0.16
CA SER A 64 4.48 -17.17 1.29
C SER A 64 5.75 -17.71 1.95
N SER A 65 6.88 -17.64 1.24
CA SER A 65 8.20 -18.05 1.71
C SER A 65 9.28 -17.20 1.03
N GLY A 66 10.54 -17.38 1.41
CA GLY A 66 11.66 -16.62 0.87
C GLY A 66 11.97 -15.34 1.65
N PRO A 67 12.94 -14.54 1.18
CA PRO A 67 13.53 -13.44 1.93
C PRO A 67 12.53 -12.44 2.53
N SER A 68 11.49 -12.06 1.79
CA SER A 68 10.46 -11.11 2.23
C SER A 68 9.60 -11.71 3.34
N THR A 69 9.17 -12.96 3.20
CA THR A 69 8.37 -13.66 4.22
C THR A 69 9.21 -13.96 5.47
N GLU A 70 10.45 -14.39 5.30
CA GLU A 70 11.37 -14.62 6.42
C GLU A 70 11.69 -13.33 7.19
N TRP A 71 11.85 -12.22 6.48
CA TRP A 71 11.98 -10.89 7.11
C TRP A 71 10.72 -10.53 7.89
N ALA A 72 9.53 -10.76 7.32
CA ALA A 72 8.26 -10.50 7.99
C ALA A 72 8.11 -11.33 9.27
N ILE A 73 8.46 -12.63 9.25
CA ILE A 73 8.45 -13.52 10.42
C ILE A 73 9.35 -12.98 11.54
N ARG A 74 10.62 -12.67 11.22
CA ARG A 74 11.56 -12.13 12.22
C ARG A 74 11.08 -10.81 12.80
N THR A 75 10.56 -9.93 11.96
CA THR A 75 10.08 -8.60 12.38
C THR A 75 8.80 -8.71 13.22
N ALA A 76 7.85 -9.56 12.83
CA ALA A 76 6.60 -9.79 13.56
C ALA A 76 6.87 -10.33 14.97
N GLN A 77 7.76 -11.32 15.09
CA GLN A 77 8.17 -11.87 16.38
C GLN A 77 8.95 -10.85 17.21
N ARG A 78 9.85 -10.06 16.60
CA ARG A 78 10.64 -9.06 17.33
C ARG A 78 9.78 -7.91 17.86
N LEU A 79 8.83 -7.42 17.06
CA LEU A 79 7.98 -6.29 17.39
C LEU A 79 6.66 -6.70 18.07
N GLN A 80 6.38 -8.01 18.14
CA GLN A 80 5.15 -8.58 18.68
C GLN A 80 3.90 -8.00 18.02
N CYS A 81 3.94 -7.83 16.69
CA CYS A 81 2.85 -7.27 15.89
C CYS A 81 2.63 -8.07 14.60
N HIS A 82 1.50 -7.86 13.92
CA HIS A 82 1.33 -8.38 12.58
C HIS A 82 2.16 -7.58 11.58
N VAL A 83 2.70 -8.24 10.56
CA VAL A 83 3.50 -7.59 9.51
C VAL A 83 2.97 -7.97 8.14
N CYS A 84 2.61 -6.97 7.34
CA CYS A 84 2.23 -7.11 5.94
C CYS A 84 3.39 -6.67 5.02
N VAL A 85 3.83 -7.51 4.09
CA VAL A 85 4.93 -7.20 3.15
C VAL A 85 4.60 -7.59 1.71
N GLY A 86 4.71 -6.63 0.79
CA GLY A 86 4.57 -6.86 -0.64
C GLY A 86 5.83 -7.48 -1.26
N TYR A 87 5.67 -8.50 -2.10
CA TYR A 87 6.79 -9.24 -2.72
C TYR A 87 6.41 -9.83 -4.10
N PRO A 88 7.40 -10.04 -4.99
CA PRO A 88 7.18 -10.79 -6.22
C PRO A 88 7.14 -12.29 -5.94
N GLU A 89 6.01 -12.92 -6.24
CA GLU A 89 5.77 -14.33 -5.99
C GLU A 89 6.04 -15.18 -7.24
N ARG A 90 6.73 -16.30 -7.07
CA ARG A 90 6.69 -17.48 -7.95
C ARG A 90 5.78 -18.51 -7.30
N SER A 91 4.69 -18.88 -7.97
CA SER A 91 3.75 -19.83 -7.38
C SER A 91 4.38 -21.20 -7.18
N THR A 92 4.19 -21.74 -5.97
CA THR A 92 4.51 -23.14 -5.64
C THR A 92 3.23 -23.97 -5.43
N ARG A 93 2.07 -23.42 -5.79
CA ARG A 93 0.78 -24.14 -5.70
C ARG A 93 0.66 -25.12 -6.86
N SER A 94 0.11 -26.30 -6.59
CA SER A 94 -0.14 -27.32 -7.60
C SER A 94 -1.07 -26.78 -8.69
N GLY A 95 -0.71 -26.96 -9.97
CA GLY A 95 -1.49 -26.47 -11.11
C GLY A 95 -1.26 -24.99 -11.48
N GLU A 96 -0.33 -24.33 -10.80
CA GLU A 96 0.12 -22.96 -11.10
C GLU A 96 1.62 -22.93 -11.45
N GLU A 97 2.16 -24.04 -11.96
CA GLU A 97 3.56 -24.15 -12.31
C GLU A 97 3.93 -23.09 -13.36
N GLY A 98 4.95 -22.29 -13.05
CA GLY A 98 5.39 -21.26 -13.99
C GLY A 98 4.73 -19.89 -13.80
N LYS A 99 3.71 -19.79 -12.96
CA LYS A 99 2.97 -18.54 -12.74
C LYS A 99 3.66 -17.64 -11.71
N ASN A 100 3.59 -16.34 -11.94
CA ASN A 100 4.11 -15.33 -11.02
C ASN A 100 3.03 -14.33 -10.67
N TYR A 101 3.15 -13.71 -9.51
CA TYR A 101 2.15 -12.78 -9.00
C TYR A 101 2.82 -11.63 -8.24
N ASN A 102 2.21 -10.45 -8.30
CA ASN A 102 2.49 -9.40 -7.34
C ASN A 102 1.64 -9.64 -6.09
N SER A 103 2.29 -9.83 -4.94
CA SER A 103 1.64 -10.43 -3.79
C SER A 103 1.91 -9.70 -2.50
N LEU A 104 1.05 -9.91 -1.51
CA LEU A 104 1.14 -9.40 -0.15
C LEU A 104 0.98 -10.56 0.81
N VAL A 105 1.96 -10.76 1.70
CA VAL A 105 1.88 -11.73 2.79
C VAL A 105 1.67 -11.03 4.12
N THR A 106 0.84 -11.60 4.99
CA THR A 106 0.63 -11.13 6.37
C THR A 106 1.05 -12.20 7.35
N VAL A 107 1.93 -11.82 8.27
CA VAL A 107 2.50 -12.69 9.30
C VAL A 107 2.08 -12.22 10.68
N SER A 108 1.66 -13.15 11.55
CA SER A 108 1.24 -12.88 12.92
C SER A 108 2.42 -12.67 13.88
N PRO A 109 2.19 -12.14 15.09
CA PRO A 109 3.22 -12.04 16.15
C PRO A 109 3.89 -13.37 16.52
N ALA A 110 3.21 -14.50 16.27
CA ALA A 110 3.77 -15.84 16.48
C ALA A 110 4.77 -16.26 15.38
N GLY A 111 4.80 -15.53 14.26
CA GLY A 111 5.58 -15.89 13.07
C GLY A 111 4.83 -16.78 12.08
N GLU A 112 3.49 -16.85 12.17
CA GLU A 112 2.65 -17.65 11.27
C GLU A 112 2.10 -16.81 10.13
N VAL A 113 2.09 -17.33 8.91
CA VAL A 113 1.41 -16.69 7.78
C VAL A 113 -0.09 -16.82 7.98
N VAL A 114 -0.78 -15.71 8.19
CA VAL A 114 -2.23 -15.67 8.45
C VAL A 114 -3.04 -15.15 7.26
N ALA A 115 -2.41 -14.46 6.32
CA ALA A 115 -3.04 -14.10 5.05
C ALA A 115 -2.03 -14.04 3.91
N HIS A 116 -2.48 -14.35 2.69
CA HIS A 116 -1.72 -14.22 1.46
C HIS A 116 -2.66 -13.72 0.37
N TYR A 117 -2.32 -12.58 -0.21
CA TYR A 117 -3.09 -11.90 -1.24
C TYR A 117 -2.26 -11.76 -2.51
N ARG A 118 -2.90 -11.89 -3.67
CA ARG A 118 -2.32 -11.64 -4.99
C ARG A 118 -3.10 -10.52 -5.65
N LYS A 119 -2.39 -9.52 -6.17
CA LYS A 119 -2.95 -8.32 -6.81
C LYS A 119 -4.00 -8.71 -7.85
N SER A 120 -5.19 -8.15 -7.74
CA SER A 120 -6.30 -8.52 -8.62
C SER A 120 -6.25 -7.74 -9.92
N PHE A 121 -5.98 -6.44 -9.85
CA PHE A 121 -5.91 -5.56 -11.00
C PHE A 121 -4.45 -5.20 -11.25
N LEU A 122 -3.90 -5.67 -12.37
CA LEU A 122 -2.51 -5.40 -12.74
C LEU A 122 -2.35 -3.98 -13.30
N TYR A 123 -1.23 -3.35 -12.97
CA TYR A 123 -0.77 -2.17 -13.69
C TYR A 123 0.12 -2.61 -14.87
N TYR A 124 0.34 -1.73 -15.84
CA TYR A 124 1.09 -2.04 -17.07
C TYR A 124 2.46 -2.66 -16.81
N THR A 125 3.15 -2.26 -15.73
CA THR A 125 4.42 -2.87 -15.31
C THR A 125 4.25 -4.33 -14.88
N ASP A 126 3.20 -4.63 -14.11
CA ASP A 126 2.92 -6.00 -13.63
C ASP A 126 2.55 -6.94 -14.78
N GLU A 127 1.80 -6.46 -15.77
CA GLU A 127 1.34 -7.25 -16.93
C GLU A 127 2.48 -7.88 -17.75
N THR A 128 3.72 -7.40 -17.59
CA THR A 128 4.90 -7.92 -18.29
C THR A 128 5.47 -9.21 -17.69
N TRP A 129 5.12 -9.53 -16.43
CA TRP A 129 5.75 -10.63 -15.69
C TRP A 129 4.81 -11.41 -14.75
N ALA A 130 3.66 -10.84 -14.36
CA ALA A 130 2.71 -11.39 -13.40
C ALA A 130 1.35 -11.74 -14.03
N GLU A 131 0.62 -12.65 -13.38
CA GLU A 131 -0.80 -12.92 -13.62
C GLU A 131 -1.69 -12.22 -12.57
N GLU A 132 -2.97 -12.03 -12.90
CA GLU A 132 -3.99 -11.53 -11.97
C GLU A 132 -4.29 -12.58 -10.87
N GLY A 133 -4.53 -12.10 -9.66
CA GLY A 133 -5.06 -12.89 -8.55
C GLY A 133 -6.51 -13.35 -8.77
N GLN A 134 -7.07 -14.07 -7.81
CA GLN A 134 -8.42 -14.65 -7.90
C GLN A 134 -9.56 -13.68 -7.54
N GLY A 135 -9.24 -12.40 -7.32
CA GLY A 135 -10.18 -11.39 -6.81
C GLY A 135 -9.70 -10.78 -5.48
N PHE A 136 -10.34 -9.69 -5.06
CA PHE A 136 -9.97 -8.99 -3.83
C PHE A 136 -10.12 -9.87 -2.61
N LEU A 137 -9.19 -9.76 -1.67
CA LEU A 137 -9.21 -10.55 -0.43
C LEU A 137 -9.94 -9.80 0.68
N SER A 138 -10.96 -10.47 1.24
CA SER A 138 -11.48 -10.22 2.57
C SER A 138 -11.14 -11.40 3.48
N THR A 139 -10.74 -11.12 4.72
CA THR A 139 -10.39 -12.15 5.70
C THR A 139 -10.68 -11.65 7.12
N GLU A 140 -10.58 -12.54 8.10
CA GLU A 140 -10.69 -12.20 9.51
C GLU A 140 -9.36 -12.47 10.22
N ILE A 141 -8.80 -11.45 10.85
CA ILE A 141 -7.59 -11.53 11.66
C ILE A 141 -7.97 -11.31 13.12
N GLU A 142 -7.73 -12.33 13.95
CA GLU A 142 -8.06 -12.29 15.37
C GLU A 142 -7.18 -11.28 16.14
N GLY A 143 -7.70 -10.79 17.26
CA GLY A 143 -6.95 -9.92 18.17
C GLY A 143 -7.10 -8.42 17.94
N TRP A 144 -7.83 -7.99 16.90
CA TRP A 144 -8.07 -6.57 16.59
C TRP A 144 -9.48 -6.05 16.93
N GLY A 145 -10.31 -6.87 17.58
CA GLY A 145 -11.65 -6.47 18.00
C GLY A 145 -12.53 -6.10 16.80
N GLU A 146 -13.09 -4.89 16.79
CA GLU A 146 -13.93 -4.38 15.68
C GLU A 146 -13.19 -4.28 14.34
N PHE A 147 -11.85 -4.26 14.35
CA PHE A 147 -11.01 -4.23 13.15
C PHE A 147 -10.61 -5.63 12.64
N SER A 148 -11.23 -6.71 13.16
CA SER A 148 -10.88 -8.08 12.76
C SER A 148 -11.22 -8.40 11.31
N LYS A 149 -12.26 -7.78 10.73
CA LYS A 149 -12.61 -7.91 9.32
C LYS A 149 -11.68 -7.04 8.47
N VAL A 150 -10.82 -7.68 7.68
CA VAL A 150 -9.74 -7.04 6.94
C VAL A 150 -9.94 -7.22 5.44
N ALA A 151 -9.89 -6.13 4.69
CA ALA A 151 -9.76 -6.15 3.23
C ALA A 151 -8.32 -5.78 2.84
N MET A 152 -7.74 -6.51 1.88
CA MET A 152 -6.38 -6.26 1.39
C MET A 152 -6.38 -5.94 -0.09
N GLY A 153 -5.64 -4.90 -0.46
CA GLY A 153 -5.45 -4.47 -1.85
C GLY A 153 -3.99 -4.06 -2.11
N ILE A 154 -3.61 -4.10 -3.37
CA ILE A 154 -2.29 -3.71 -3.87
C ILE A 154 -2.47 -2.65 -4.96
N CYS A 155 -2.06 -1.43 -4.65
CA CYS A 155 -2.00 -0.27 -5.56
C CYS A 155 -3.17 -0.15 -6.55
N MET A 156 -2.99 -0.70 -7.77
CA MET A 156 -3.93 -0.63 -8.89
C MET A 156 -5.30 -1.24 -8.58
N ASP A 157 -5.43 -2.07 -7.55
CA ASP A 157 -6.72 -2.64 -7.12
C ASP A 157 -7.78 -1.57 -6.83
N ILE A 158 -7.40 -0.36 -6.40
CA ILE A 158 -8.40 0.69 -6.13
C ILE A 158 -8.90 1.36 -7.41
N ASN A 159 -8.22 1.19 -8.56
CA ASN A 159 -8.58 1.83 -9.83
C ASN A 159 -9.69 1.07 -10.56
N PRO A 160 -10.35 1.72 -11.53
CA PRO A 160 -11.16 0.98 -12.50
C PRO A 160 -10.31 -0.08 -13.20
N TYR A 161 -10.85 -1.29 -13.36
CA TYR A 161 -10.16 -2.41 -14.01
C TYR A 161 -9.55 -1.98 -15.35
N LYS A 162 -8.22 -2.13 -15.47
CA LYS A 162 -7.40 -1.73 -16.64
C LYS A 162 -7.56 -0.26 -17.06
N PHE A 163 -8.08 0.60 -16.19
CA PHE A 163 -8.53 1.96 -16.50
C PHE A 163 -9.62 2.02 -17.60
N GLN A 164 -10.39 0.94 -17.78
CA GLN A 164 -11.39 0.80 -18.85
C GLN A 164 -12.81 0.73 -18.32
N THR A 165 -13.01 0.28 -17.08
CA THR A 165 -14.33 0.29 -16.45
C THR A 165 -14.75 1.69 -16.00
N GLU A 166 -16.03 1.87 -15.76
CA GLU A 166 -16.60 3.14 -15.32
C GLU A 166 -16.06 3.53 -13.95
N TRP A 167 -15.75 4.83 -13.78
CA TRP A 167 -15.23 5.39 -12.53
C TRP A 167 -16.11 5.03 -11.32
N GLU A 168 -17.43 5.01 -11.52
CA GLU A 168 -18.44 4.78 -10.49
C GLU A 168 -18.54 3.33 -10.00
N LYS A 169 -17.82 2.38 -10.59
CA LYS A 169 -17.84 0.99 -10.10
C LYS A 169 -17.16 0.83 -8.75
N TYR A 170 -16.10 1.60 -8.49
CA TYR A 170 -15.34 1.58 -7.24
C TYR A 170 -15.07 0.15 -6.72
N GLU A 171 -14.60 -0.75 -7.61
CA GLU A 171 -14.66 -2.19 -7.42
C GLU A 171 -14.10 -2.65 -6.07
N PHE A 172 -12.91 -2.17 -5.69
CA PHE A 172 -12.30 -2.51 -4.40
C PHE A 172 -13.02 -1.89 -3.20
N ALA A 173 -13.43 -0.62 -3.27
CA ALA A 173 -14.14 0.03 -2.18
C ALA A 173 -15.54 -0.57 -1.97
N THR A 174 -16.21 -0.99 -3.04
CA THR A 174 -17.46 -1.75 -2.99
C THR A 174 -17.23 -3.10 -2.32
N HIS A 175 -16.17 -3.82 -2.67
CA HIS A 175 -15.79 -5.06 -2.00
C HIS A 175 -15.55 -4.85 -0.49
N CYS A 176 -14.90 -3.76 -0.08
CA CYS A 176 -14.71 -3.42 1.33
C CYS A 176 -16.05 -3.24 2.07
N VAL A 177 -17.03 -2.56 1.45
CA VAL A 177 -18.37 -2.36 2.02
C VAL A 177 -19.14 -3.69 2.10
N GLU A 178 -19.13 -4.47 1.02
CA GLU A 178 -19.88 -5.75 0.95
C GLU A 178 -19.38 -6.78 1.96
N ASN A 179 -18.10 -6.71 2.34
CA ASN A 179 -17.49 -7.59 3.34
C ASN A 179 -17.39 -6.94 4.72
N GLU A 180 -17.99 -5.76 4.92
CA GLU A 180 -18.00 -5.03 6.19
C GLU A 180 -16.60 -4.88 6.80
N ALA A 181 -15.61 -4.52 5.97
CA ALA A 181 -14.23 -4.42 6.41
C ALA A 181 -14.07 -3.29 7.44
N GLY A 182 -13.62 -3.62 8.65
CA GLY A 182 -13.23 -2.64 9.67
C GLY A 182 -11.82 -2.10 9.43
N LEU A 183 -10.96 -2.90 8.80
CA LEU A 183 -9.60 -2.50 8.41
C LEU A 183 -9.37 -2.75 6.92
N VAL A 184 -8.78 -1.77 6.24
CA VAL A 184 -8.35 -1.87 4.85
C VAL A 184 -6.85 -1.64 4.79
N VAL A 185 -6.11 -2.63 4.28
CA VAL A 185 -4.65 -2.58 4.11
C VAL A 185 -4.31 -2.45 2.64
N LEU A 186 -3.62 -1.36 2.28
CA LEU A 186 -3.14 -1.09 0.93
C LEU A 186 -1.62 -1.00 0.91
N SER A 187 -1.00 -2.01 0.30
CA SER A 187 0.42 -2.06 -0.02
C SER A 187 0.62 -1.47 -1.42
N THR A 188 1.36 -0.37 -1.59
CA THR A 188 1.35 0.36 -2.87
C THR A 188 2.72 0.80 -3.38
N ALA A 189 2.84 0.86 -4.71
CA ALA A 189 3.90 1.50 -5.47
C ALA A 189 3.31 2.55 -6.42
N TRP A 190 2.58 3.50 -5.83
CA TRP A 190 1.83 4.51 -6.57
C TRP A 190 2.73 5.58 -7.16
N LEU A 191 2.61 5.79 -8.47
CA LEU A 191 3.39 6.79 -9.20
C LEU A 191 2.90 8.21 -8.94
N THR A 192 3.82 9.16 -8.89
CA THR A 192 3.50 10.58 -8.96
C THR A 192 3.55 11.08 -10.40
N SER A 193 2.78 12.13 -10.69
CA SER A 193 2.86 12.87 -11.96
C SER A 193 3.84 14.05 -11.90
N MET A 194 4.54 14.24 -10.78
CA MET A 194 5.53 15.31 -10.60
C MET A 194 6.81 15.05 -11.39
N MET A 195 7.51 16.12 -11.77
CA MET A 195 8.89 16.02 -12.26
C MET A 195 9.81 15.52 -11.13
N PRO A 196 10.88 14.75 -11.43
CA PRO A 196 11.85 14.33 -10.42
C PRO A 196 12.39 15.48 -9.54
N GLY A 197 12.68 16.64 -10.15
CA GLY A 197 13.13 17.82 -9.42
C GLY A 197 12.09 18.34 -8.41
N ASP A 198 10.83 18.41 -8.79
CA ASP A 198 9.73 18.90 -7.93
C ASP A 198 9.39 17.91 -6.81
N LEU A 199 9.46 16.61 -7.12
CA LEU A 199 9.29 15.53 -6.16
C LEU A 199 10.29 15.69 -5.00
N LEU A 200 11.56 15.95 -5.33
CA LEU A 200 12.66 16.06 -4.37
C LEU A 200 12.79 17.46 -3.74
N ALA A 201 12.25 18.52 -4.36
CA ALA A 201 12.40 19.89 -3.87
C ALA A 201 11.70 20.15 -2.53
N ASN A 202 10.58 19.49 -2.24
CA ASN A 202 9.89 19.60 -0.95
C ASN A 202 9.46 18.20 -0.46
N PRO A 203 10.42 17.42 0.05
CA PRO A 203 10.23 15.99 0.30
C PRO A 203 9.24 15.70 1.45
N ASN A 204 9.08 16.66 2.37
CA ASN A 204 8.23 16.53 3.55
C ASN A 204 6.77 16.93 3.30
N ALA A 205 6.47 17.57 2.17
CA ALA A 205 5.09 17.86 1.80
C ALA A 205 4.47 16.62 1.12
N PRO A 206 3.20 16.28 1.41
CA PRO A 206 2.53 15.17 0.75
C PRO A 206 2.29 15.47 -0.75
N ASP A 207 2.03 14.42 -1.51
CA ASP A 207 1.45 14.50 -2.85
C ASP A 207 -0.06 14.62 -2.73
N SER A 208 -0.56 15.87 -2.75
CA SER A 208 -1.97 16.17 -2.53
C SER A 208 -2.89 15.59 -3.61
N ASP A 209 -2.42 15.50 -4.86
CA ASP A 209 -3.22 14.95 -5.96
C ASP A 209 -3.45 13.45 -5.76
N THR A 210 -2.39 12.73 -5.38
CA THR A 210 -2.46 11.31 -5.02
C THR A 210 -3.39 11.09 -3.83
N LEU A 211 -3.24 11.88 -2.77
CA LEU A 211 -4.10 11.78 -1.58
C LEU A 211 -5.58 12.00 -1.92
N ASN A 212 -5.89 13.06 -2.67
CA ASN A 212 -7.25 13.36 -3.10
C ASN A 212 -7.83 12.25 -3.98
N TYR A 213 -7.02 11.68 -4.87
CA TYR A 213 -7.42 10.57 -5.71
C TYR A 213 -7.76 9.33 -4.88
N TRP A 214 -6.90 8.94 -3.94
CA TRP A 214 -7.15 7.82 -3.03
C TRP A 214 -8.45 8.00 -2.27
N VAL A 215 -8.68 9.17 -1.66
CA VAL A 215 -9.93 9.48 -0.97
C VAL A 215 -11.13 9.33 -1.91
N ALA A 216 -11.05 9.82 -3.14
CA ALA A 216 -12.14 9.73 -4.12
C ALA A 216 -12.47 8.28 -4.52
N ARG A 217 -11.48 7.39 -4.57
CA ARG A 217 -11.69 5.95 -4.84
C ARG A 217 -12.40 5.21 -3.73
N PHE A 218 -12.40 5.76 -2.51
CA PHE A 218 -13.09 5.21 -1.34
C PHE A 218 -14.50 5.77 -1.12
N LYS A 219 -15.09 6.41 -2.14
CA LYS A 219 -16.44 6.97 -2.08
C LYS A 219 -17.50 5.99 -1.52
N PRO A 220 -17.60 4.71 -1.94
CA PRO A 220 -18.57 3.78 -1.34
C PRO A 220 -18.40 3.60 0.17
N VAL A 221 -17.15 3.56 0.67
CA VAL A 221 -16.86 3.42 2.10
C VAL A 221 -17.31 4.66 2.86
N LEU A 222 -17.05 5.85 2.30
CA LEU A 222 -17.55 7.12 2.85
C LEU A 222 -19.08 7.19 2.91
N GLU A 223 -19.79 6.62 1.93
CA GLU A 223 -21.24 6.75 1.82
C GLU A 223 -22.04 5.62 2.51
N LYS A 224 -21.48 4.42 2.65
CA LYS A 224 -22.26 3.20 2.96
C LYS A 224 -21.82 2.43 4.19
N MET A 225 -20.62 2.62 4.71
CA MET A 225 -20.23 1.95 5.96
C MET A 225 -20.94 2.61 7.14
N GLY A 226 -21.42 1.79 8.08
CA GLY A 226 -22.32 2.19 9.15
C GLY A 226 -21.70 3.14 10.19
N ARG A 227 -22.11 2.97 11.45
CA ARG A 227 -21.64 3.81 12.58
C ARG A 227 -20.23 3.45 13.07
N GLU A 228 -19.70 2.32 12.64
CA GLU A 228 -18.39 1.83 13.08
C GLU A 228 -17.28 2.42 12.21
N GLU A 229 -16.11 2.60 12.81
CA GLU A 229 -14.99 3.27 12.15
C GLU A 229 -14.25 2.29 11.24
N VAL A 230 -14.05 2.68 9.98
CA VAL A 230 -13.20 1.95 9.05
C VAL A 230 -11.82 2.60 9.03
N VAL A 231 -10.78 1.83 9.31
CA VAL A 231 -9.40 2.29 9.21
C VAL A 231 -8.82 1.89 7.85
N VAL A 232 -8.26 2.83 7.12
CA VAL A 232 -7.59 2.59 5.83
C VAL A 232 -6.12 2.96 5.94
N VAL A 233 -5.24 1.98 5.69
CA VAL A 233 -3.79 2.11 5.78
C VAL A 233 -3.19 2.10 4.39
N PHE A 234 -2.60 3.21 3.96
CA PHE A 234 -1.80 3.31 2.74
C PHE A 234 -0.31 3.22 3.09
N ALA A 235 0.33 2.13 2.68
CA ALA A 235 1.78 1.96 2.71
C ALA A 235 2.32 2.11 1.29
N ASN A 236 2.69 3.33 0.92
CA ASN A 236 3.24 3.63 -0.39
C ASN A 236 4.74 3.84 -0.30
N ARG A 237 5.49 3.28 -1.24
CA ARG A 237 6.91 3.62 -1.37
C ARG A 237 7.10 5.06 -1.87
N CYS A 238 8.29 5.58 -1.67
CA CYS A 238 8.74 6.83 -2.28
C CYS A 238 9.96 6.60 -3.17
N GLY A 239 10.55 7.69 -3.66
CA GLY A 239 11.77 7.66 -4.45
C GLY A 239 11.51 7.58 -5.96
N ILE A 240 12.58 7.24 -6.68
CA ILE A 240 12.64 7.26 -8.14
C ILE A 240 13.32 5.97 -8.60
N GLU A 241 12.80 5.38 -9.69
CA GLU A 241 13.39 4.24 -10.38
C GLU A 241 13.57 4.52 -11.87
N PRO A 242 14.54 3.87 -12.53
CA PRO A 242 14.55 3.76 -13.98
C PRO A 242 13.24 3.13 -14.46
N GLY A 243 12.66 3.68 -15.52
CA GLY A 243 11.41 3.18 -16.05
C GLY A 243 10.73 4.17 -16.96
N LYS A 244 9.81 3.64 -17.78
CA LYS A 244 8.98 4.44 -18.65
C LYS A 244 7.55 3.90 -18.66
N VAL A 245 6.64 4.73 -18.20
CA VAL A 245 5.20 4.58 -18.33
C VAL A 245 4.61 5.77 -19.09
N ASP A 246 3.88 5.50 -20.17
CA ASP A 246 3.29 6.52 -21.02
C ASP A 246 2.27 7.38 -20.23
N GLY A 247 2.32 8.70 -20.45
CA GLY A 247 1.46 9.67 -19.75
C GLY A 247 1.88 9.99 -18.30
N VAL A 248 2.75 9.17 -17.70
CA VAL A 248 3.23 9.37 -16.31
C VAL A 248 4.70 9.77 -16.25
N THR A 249 5.55 9.20 -17.11
CA THR A 249 7.00 9.51 -17.14
C THR A 249 7.22 10.94 -17.53
N ARG A 250 7.89 11.71 -16.66
CA ARG A 250 8.16 13.13 -16.93
C ARG A 250 9.63 13.53 -16.84
N GLY A 251 10.56 12.62 -16.53
CA GLY A 251 11.96 13.00 -16.35
C GLY A 251 12.97 11.95 -16.81
N ILE A 252 14.23 12.37 -16.81
CA ILE A 252 15.41 11.54 -17.02
C ILE A 252 16.32 11.64 -15.79
N ASP A 253 17.14 10.62 -15.55
CA ASP A 253 18.21 10.66 -14.57
C ASP A 253 19.45 11.41 -15.09
N GLU A 254 20.52 11.42 -14.29
CA GLU A 254 21.80 12.05 -14.63
C GLU A 254 22.48 11.40 -15.84
N GLN A 255 22.14 10.15 -16.15
CA GLN A 255 22.66 9.39 -17.28
C GLN A 255 21.82 9.59 -18.55
N GLY A 256 20.69 10.28 -18.45
CA GLY A 256 19.78 10.55 -19.57
C GLY A 256 18.71 9.48 -19.79
N GLU A 257 18.60 8.50 -18.89
CA GLU A 257 17.62 7.43 -18.98
C GLU A 257 16.29 7.82 -18.35
N SER A 258 15.18 7.33 -18.89
CA SER A 258 13.83 7.66 -18.39
C SER A 258 13.62 7.16 -16.97
N VAL A 259 12.97 7.99 -16.14
CA VAL A 259 12.64 7.64 -14.75
C VAL A 259 11.19 7.88 -14.40
N VAL A 260 10.70 7.07 -13.47
CA VAL A 260 9.40 7.24 -12.81
C VAL A 260 9.58 7.57 -11.33
N GLY A 261 8.74 8.45 -10.81
CA GLY A 261 8.70 8.82 -9.40
C GLY A 261 7.53 8.17 -8.68
N PHE A 262 7.71 7.84 -7.40
CA PHE A 262 6.66 7.32 -6.53
C PHE A 262 6.20 8.40 -5.55
N ALA A 263 4.89 8.44 -5.28
CA ALA A 263 4.23 9.54 -4.59
C ALA A 263 4.46 9.58 -3.08
N GLY A 264 5.07 8.55 -2.48
CA GLY A 264 5.18 8.43 -1.01
C GLY A 264 3.80 8.68 -0.38
N THR A 265 3.72 9.64 0.55
CA THR A 265 2.44 10.08 1.12
C THR A 265 1.70 8.94 1.83
N SER A 266 2.43 7.96 2.36
CA SER A 266 1.88 6.92 3.23
C SER A 266 1.10 7.56 4.36
N CYS A 267 -0.08 7.03 4.66
CA CYS A 267 -1.00 7.63 5.61
C CYS A 267 -1.95 6.60 6.22
N VAL A 268 -2.52 6.96 7.37
CA VAL A 268 -3.57 6.20 8.04
C VAL A 268 -4.81 7.08 8.15
N MET A 269 -5.89 6.65 7.51
CA MET A 269 -7.16 7.35 7.45
C MET A 269 -8.23 6.62 8.24
N GLY A 270 -9.17 7.37 8.81
CA GLY A 270 -10.38 6.84 9.44
C GLY A 270 -11.60 7.37 8.72
N ILE A 271 -12.55 6.49 8.43
CA ILE A 271 -13.83 6.83 7.83
C ILE A 271 -14.93 6.41 8.79
N LYS A 272 -15.78 7.38 9.16
CA LYS A 272 -16.90 7.14 10.07
C LYS A 272 -18.02 8.13 9.78
N ASP A 273 -19.25 7.63 9.61
CA ASP A 273 -20.45 8.46 9.40
C ASP A 273 -20.29 9.52 8.27
N GLY A 274 -19.61 9.18 7.17
CA GLY A 274 -19.34 10.10 6.05
C GLY A 274 -18.27 11.16 6.33
N GLU A 275 -17.66 11.16 7.51
CA GLU A 275 -16.51 11.99 7.83
C GLU A 275 -15.21 11.21 7.57
N LEU A 276 -14.25 11.90 6.93
CA LEU A 276 -12.90 11.41 6.75
C LEU A 276 -11.97 12.13 7.72
N LYS A 277 -11.18 11.37 8.46
CA LYS A 277 -10.05 11.87 9.23
C LYS A 277 -8.75 11.23 8.79
N ILE A 278 -7.65 11.93 8.97
CA ILE A 278 -6.32 11.38 8.74
C ILE A 278 -5.54 11.56 10.03
N TRP A 279 -5.13 10.44 10.63
CA TRP A 279 -4.38 10.50 11.88
C TRP A 279 -3.00 11.09 11.66
N ASP A 280 -2.29 10.61 10.64
CA ASP A 280 -1.02 11.19 10.21
C ASP A 280 -0.71 10.77 8.76
N MET A 281 0.22 11.48 8.13
CA MET A 281 0.73 11.18 6.79
C MET A 281 2.21 11.56 6.68
N LEU A 282 2.94 10.89 5.81
CA LEU A 282 4.32 11.22 5.46
C LEU A 282 4.39 12.20 4.29
N GLY A 283 5.55 12.85 4.15
CA GLY A 283 5.87 13.58 2.93
C GLY A 283 6.01 12.66 1.72
N ARG A 284 6.01 13.21 0.51
CA ARG A 284 6.10 12.42 -0.73
C ARG A 284 7.45 11.76 -1.00
N ALA A 285 8.53 12.25 -0.39
CA ALA A 285 9.88 11.73 -0.57
C ALA A 285 10.63 11.53 0.77
N GLU A 286 9.89 11.52 1.87
CA GLU A 286 10.40 11.22 3.21
C GLU A 286 10.56 9.71 3.40
N GLU A 287 11.69 9.25 3.93
CA GLU A 287 11.88 7.85 4.31
C GLU A 287 11.82 7.70 5.83
N ARG A 288 10.72 7.15 6.32
CA ARG A 288 10.42 7.05 7.75
C ARG A 288 9.36 6.00 8.03
N LEU A 289 9.38 5.49 9.26
CA LEU A 289 8.24 4.79 9.84
C LEU A 289 7.18 5.80 10.33
N LEU A 290 6.00 5.79 9.72
CA LEU A 290 4.82 6.46 10.27
C LEU A 290 4.23 5.57 11.37
N VAL A 291 3.96 6.12 12.55
CA VAL A 291 3.32 5.41 13.65
C VAL A 291 2.09 6.20 14.07
N VAL A 292 0.94 5.52 14.09
CA VAL A 292 -0.37 6.07 14.42
C VAL A 292 -0.98 5.22 15.53
N ASP A 293 -1.59 5.87 16.50
CA ASP A 293 -2.45 5.23 17.48
C ASP A 293 -3.85 5.81 17.34
N THR A 294 -4.80 4.97 16.93
CA THR A 294 -6.16 5.40 16.58
C THR A 294 -6.97 5.88 17.79
N GLU A 295 -6.49 5.66 19.02
CA GLU A 295 -7.09 6.20 20.24
C GLU A 295 -6.80 7.69 20.44
N TYR A 296 -5.80 8.25 19.74
CA TYR A 296 -5.50 9.69 19.79
C TYR A 296 -6.25 10.47 18.71
N PRO A 297 -6.49 11.79 18.94
CA PRO A 297 -7.14 12.64 17.95
C PRO A 297 -6.39 12.67 16.61
N PRO A 298 -7.10 12.71 15.48
CA PRO A 298 -6.47 12.83 14.17
C PRO A 298 -5.83 14.20 13.98
N ARG A 299 -4.72 14.27 13.22
CA ARG A 299 -4.06 15.55 12.89
C ARG A 299 -4.81 16.35 11.83
N PHE A 300 -5.54 15.68 10.94
CA PHE A 300 -6.28 16.32 9.85
C PHE A 300 -7.71 15.79 9.80
N GLY A 301 -8.65 16.66 9.41
CA GLY A 301 -10.07 16.32 9.25
C GLY A 301 -10.64 16.94 8.00
N LEU A 302 -11.45 16.17 7.27
CA LEU A 302 -12.20 16.58 6.09
C LEU A 302 -13.67 16.28 6.35
N LYS A 303 -14.49 17.33 6.39
CA LYS A 303 -15.95 17.21 6.50
C LYS A 303 -16.58 17.42 5.13
N GLN A 304 -17.50 16.53 4.75
CA GLN A 304 -18.30 16.74 3.55
C GLN A 304 -19.11 18.04 3.75
N ARG A 305 -18.95 19.01 2.86
CA ARG A 305 -19.82 20.20 2.85
C ARG A 305 -21.24 19.74 2.54
N THR A 306 -22.15 19.86 3.51
CA THR A 306 -23.58 19.80 3.23
C THR A 306 -23.90 20.91 2.24
N ARG A 307 -24.44 20.55 1.07
CA ARG A 307 -25.10 21.55 0.22
C ARG A 307 -26.37 21.94 0.94
N ASP A 308 -26.37 23.10 1.59
CA ASP A 308 -27.61 23.73 2.03
C ASP A 308 -28.45 24.01 0.78
N THR A 309 -29.42 23.15 0.52
CA THR A 309 -30.51 23.43 -0.43
C THR A 309 -31.48 24.38 0.25
N GLU A 310 -31.09 25.65 0.41
CA GLU A 310 -32.05 26.74 0.50
C GLU A 310 -32.38 27.16 -0.94
N MET A 311 -33.48 26.60 -1.49
CA MET A 311 -34.15 27.26 -2.60
C MET A 311 -34.94 28.45 -1.99
N PRO A 312 -34.72 29.69 -2.45
CA PRO A 312 -35.61 30.78 -2.10
C PRO A 312 -37.00 30.51 -2.70
N ALA A 313 -38.02 30.73 -1.88
CA ALA A 313 -39.44 30.66 -2.24
C ALA A 313 -39.84 31.69 -3.32
#